data_AF-A0A0M0J662-F1
#
_entry.id   AF-A0A0M0J662-F1
#
_cell.length_a   1.000
_cell.length_b   1.000
_cell.length_c   1.000
_cell.angle_alpha   90.00
_cell.angle_beta   90.00
_cell.angle_gamma   90.00
#
_symmetry.space_group_name_H-M   'P 1'
#
loop_
_entity.id
_entity.type
_entity.pdbx_description
1 polymer ?
#
loop_
_entity_poly.entity_id
_entity_poly.type
_entity_poly.pdbx_seq_one_letter_code
_entity_poly.pdbx_strand_id
1 'polypeptide(L)'
;MNCVPSLLRSCVPMPRPIFTYFDFGGRAFAVRAALFKALGKDGWEDERIDGPTFARRKAAGELPLGALPMITLPDGLKVSQSTALARWAGRQSTLYPTDPTAALIVDFVMETANEILGKSPTSKDPDEKKKAREEYSQSGFMFRAMSALEARYDDASGFCTGSLTIADLVLYGVVDMVLTGNFDYVPPSYMDGYPKLLAMHAAVKSDPLVVAYFAEYKD
;
A
#
# COMPACT_ATOMS: atom_id res chain seq x y z
N MET A 1 -38.86 1.75 -46.65
CA MET A 1 -38.64 1.78 -45.19
C MET A 1 -37.58 0.75 -44.89
N ASN A 2 -36.31 1.18 -44.74
CA ASN A 2 -35.20 0.26 -44.47
C ASN A 2 -34.85 0.35 -42.99
N CYS A 3 -35.23 -0.67 -42.21
CA CYS A 3 -34.72 -0.90 -40.87
C CYS A 3 -33.25 -1.33 -40.98
N VAL A 4 -32.35 -0.54 -40.41
CA VAL A 4 -30.96 -0.93 -40.17
C VAL A 4 -30.92 -1.70 -38.84
N PRO A 5 -30.33 -2.90 -38.76
CA PRO A 5 -30.25 -3.63 -37.50
C PRO A 5 -29.29 -2.92 -36.56
N SER A 6 -29.79 -2.57 -35.37
CA SER A 6 -28.95 -2.14 -34.25
C SER A 6 -28.03 -3.30 -33.86
N LEU A 7 -26.75 -3.18 -34.19
CA LEU A 7 -25.72 -4.05 -33.68
C LEU A 7 -25.56 -3.72 -32.19
N LEU A 8 -26.24 -4.51 -31.36
CA LEU A 8 -25.88 -4.68 -29.95
C LEU A 8 -24.40 -5.07 -29.92
N ARG A 9 -23.52 -4.10 -29.67
CA ARG A 9 -22.15 -4.38 -29.26
C ARG A 9 -22.27 -5.14 -27.94
N SER A 10 -22.10 -6.46 -28.02
CA SER A 10 -21.69 -7.26 -26.88
C SER A 10 -20.52 -6.53 -26.23
N CYS A 11 -20.75 -6.01 -25.02
CA CYS A 11 -19.72 -5.38 -24.22
C CYS A 11 -18.85 -6.54 -23.71
N VAL A 12 -17.92 -7.00 -24.54
CA VAL A 12 -16.84 -7.88 -24.06
C VAL A 12 -16.15 -7.06 -22.97
N PRO A 13 -16.14 -7.52 -21.70
CA PRO A 13 -15.43 -6.80 -20.65
C PRO A 13 -13.99 -6.62 -21.13
N MET A 14 -13.55 -5.36 -21.24
CA MET A 14 -12.14 -5.07 -21.51
C MET A 14 -11.34 -5.80 -20.42
N PRO A 15 -10.33 -6.61 -20.80
CA PRO A 15 -9.52 -7.29 -19.80
C PRO A 15 -8.87 -6.20 -18.92
N ARG A 16 -9.12 -6.29 -17.62
CA ARG A 16 -8.72 -5.31 -16.60
C ARG A 16 -7.71 -5.94 -15.64
N PRO A 17 -6.83 -5.15 -15.00
CA PRO A 17 -5.90 -5.69 -14.01
C PRO A 17 -6.65 -6.29 -12.82
N ILE A 18 -6.18 -7.44 -12.34
CA ILE A 18 -6.68 -8.10 -11.12
C ILE A 18 -5.61 -7.98 -10.05
N PHE A 19 -5.89 -7.24 -8.99
CA PHE A 19 -5.00 -7.09 -7.85
C PHE A 19 -5.47 -8.02 -6.72
N THR A 20 -4.63 -8.98 -6.35
CA THR A 20 -4.96 -9.99 -5.35
C THR A 20 -4.27 -9.69 -4.02
N TYR A 21 -5.03 -9.59 -2.94
CA TYR A 21 -4.52 -9.49 -1.57
C TYR A 21 -5.51 -10.04 -0.54
N PHE A 22 -5.16 -9.96 0.74
CA PHE A 22 -6.09 -10.26 1.83
C PHE A 22 -7.16 -9.16 2.00
N ASP A 23 -8.22 -9.48 2.72
CA ASP A 23 -9.33 -8.57 3.04
C ASP A 23 -8.99 -7.59 4.18
N PHE A 24 -7.90 -6.85 3.99
CA PHE A 24 -7.51 -5.70 4.82
C PHE A 24 -6.57 -4.79 4.03
N GLY A 25 -6.40 -3.53 4.47
CA GLY A 25 -5.55 -2.54 3.81
C GLY A 25 -4.08 -2.96 3.73
N GLY A 26 -3.37 -3.03 4.86
CA GLY A 26 -1.98 -3.53 4.95
C GLY A 26 -1.06 -3.04 3.83
N ARG A 27 -0.37 -3.98 3.16
CA ARG A 27 0.51 -3.67 2.00
C ARG A 27 -0.25 -3.37 0.71
N ALA A 28 -1.57 -3.51 0.69
CA ALA A 28 -2.43 -3.31 -0.46
C ALA A 28 -2.98 -1.89 -0.56
N PHE A 29 -3.24 -1.21 0.56
CA PHE A 29 -3.93 0.08 0.59
C PHE A 29 -3.41 1.08 -0.45
N ALA A 30 -2.09 1.32 -0.48
CA ALA A 30 -1.49 2.27 -1.43
C ALA A 30 -1.72 1.88 -2.90
N VAL A 31 -1.65 0.57 -3.22
CA VAL A 31 -1.90 0.07 -4.57
C VAL A 31 -3.38 0.22 -4.93
N ARG A 32 -4.29 -0.14 -4.01
CA ARG A 32 -5.74 -0.02 -4.22
C ARG A 32 -6.17 1.42 -4.44
N ALA A 33 -5.73 2.35 -3.59
CA ALA A 33 -6.02 3.77 -3.72
C ALA A 33 -5.47 4.36 -5.03
N ALA A 34 -4.26 3.97 -5.43
CA ALA A 34 -3.68 4.40 -6.70
C ALA A 34 -4.40 3.81 -7.92
N LEU A 35 -4.80 2.54 -7.88
CA LEU A 35 -5.60 1.91 -8.94
C LEU A 35 -6.98 2.55 -9.05
N PHE A 36 -7.63 2.82 -7.92
CA PHE A 36 -8.89 3.56 -7.88
C PHE A 36 -8.75 4.95 -8.53
N LYS A 37 -7.69 5.70 -8.22
CA LYS A 37 -7.41 6.99 -8.86
C LYS A 37 -7.22 6.87 -10.38
N ALA A 38 -6.47 5.86 -10.81
CA ALA A 38 -6.11 5.69 -12.23
C ALA A 38 -7.26 5.16 -13.09
N LEU A 39 -8.03 4.21 -12.57
CA LEU A 39 -8.95 3.37 -13.34
C LEU A 39 -10.41 3.48 -12.87
N GLY A 40 -10.68 4.21 -11.79
CA GLY A 40 -11.98 4.25 -11.14
C GLY A 40 -12.34 2.93 -10.43
N LYS A 41 -13.56 2.86 -9.89
CA LYS A 41 -14.05 1.70 -9.15
C LYS A 41 -14.11 0.42 -10.01
N ASP A 42 -14.54 0.55 -11.25
CA ASP A 42 -14.85 -0.59 -12.12
C ASP A 42 -13.72 -0.96 -13.10
N GLY A 43 -12.65 -0.13 -13.18
CA GLY A 43 -11.56 -0.33 -14.14
C GLY A 43 -10.49 -1.34 -13.73
N TRP A 44 -10.62 -1.96 -12.56
CA TRP A 44 -9.73 -3.01 -12.04
C TRP A 44 -10.50 -3.91 -11.06
N GLU A 45 -9.96 -5.09 -10.76
CA GLU A 45 -10.52 -6.03 -9.80
C GLU A 45 -9.71 -6.06 -8.52
N ASP A 46 -10.37 -5.84 -7.38
CA ASP A 46 -9.81 -6.05 -6.04
C ASP A 46 -10.16 -7.48 -5.59
N GLU A 47 -9.32 -8.45 -5.96
CA GLU A 47 -9.52 -9.86 -5.59
C GLU A 47 -9.05 -10.09 -4.14
N ARG A 48 -10.00 -10.16 -3.23
CA ARG A 48 -9.75 -10.40 -1.80
C ARG A 48 -9.85 -11.88 -1.49
N ILE A 49 -8.77 -12.46 -0.95
CA ILE A 49 -8.73 -13.89 -0.61
C ILE A 49 -8.45 -14.11 0.87
N ASP A 50 -8.93 -15.24 1.40
CA ASP A 50 -8.69 -15.66 2.79
C ASP A 50 -7.41 -16.51 2.93
N GLY A 51 -7.05 -16.81 4.18
CA GLY A 51 -5.87 -17.63 4.52
C GLY A 51 -5.87 -19.02 3.86
N PRO A 52 -6.98 -19.79 3.94
CA PRO A 52 -7.09 -21.08 3.25
C PRO A 52 -6.90 -20.99 1.73
N THR A 53 -7.51 -20.00 1.07
CA THR A 53 -7.35 -19.80 -0.38
C THR A 53 -5.92 -19.43 -0.71
N PHE A 54 -5.29 -18.53 0.06
CA PHE A 54 -3.87 -18.20 -0.08
C PHE A 54 -2.97 -19.45 0.02
N ALA A 55 -3.17 -20.30 1.05
CA ALA A 55 -2.40 -21.52 1.24
C ALA A 55 -2.56 -22.47 0.04
N ARG A 56 -3.79 -22.65 -0.46
CA ARG A 56 -4.07 -23.47 -1.65
C ARG A 56 -3.38 -22.93 -2.90
N ARG A 57 -3.53 -21.63 -3.21
CA ARG A 57 -2.93 -21.00 -4.40
C ARG A 57 -1.39 -21.02 -4.34
N LYS A 58 -0.83 -20.82 -3.14
CA LYS A 58 0.61 -20.94 -2.89
C LYS A 58 1.11 -22.35 -3.16
N ALA A 59 0.44 -23.38 -2.65
CA ALA A 59 0.81 -24.79 -2.88
C ALA A 59 0.69 -25.21 -4.35
N ALA A 60 -0.27 -24.62 -5.07
CA ALA A 60 -0.47 -24.84 -6.51
C ALA A 60 0.52 -24.08 -7.41
N GLY A 61 1.41 -23.25 -6.86
CA GLY A 61 2.36 -22.45 -7.64
C GLY A 61 1.72 -21.30 -8.41
N GLU A 62 0.51 -20.88 -8.04
CA GLU A 62 -0.23 -19.82 -8.74
C GLU A 62 0.34 -18.41 -8.45
N LEU A 63 1.12 -18.26 -7.38
CA LEU A 63 1.74 -17.03 -6.91
C LEU A 63 3.24 -17.01 -7.27
N PRO A 64 3.73 -16.03 -8.07
CA PRO A 64 5.11 -16.04 -8.59
C PRO A 64 6.21 -16.21 -7.52
N LEU A 65 6.01 -15.61 -6.35
CA LEU A 65 6.94 -15.68 -5.21
C LEU A 65 6.36 -16.42 -4.00
N GLY A 66 5.23 -17.12 -4.15
CA GLY A 66 4.54 -17.76 -3.02
C GLY A 66 4.07 -16.77 -1.94
N ALA A 67 3.83 -15.51 -2.32
CA ALA A 67 3.51 -14.39 -1.45
C ALA A 67 2.52 -13.42 -2.13
N LEU A 68 1.86 -12.61 -1.32
CA LEU A 68 0.98 -11.52 -1.72
C LEU A 68 1.54 -10.17 -1.24
N PRO A 69 1.21 -9.04 -1.89
CA PRO A 69 0.28 -8.90 -3.02
C PRO A 69 0.82 -9.37 -4.36
N MET A 70 -0.10 -9.57 -5.31
CA MET A 70 0.21 -9.74 -6.73
C MET A 70 -0.79 -8.97 -7.61
N ILE A 71 -0.40 -8.68 -8.84
CA ILE A 71 -1.30 -8.22 -9.90
C ILE A 71 -1.22 -9.16 -11.10
N THR A 72 -2.36 -9.42 -11.74
CA THR A 72 -2.46 -10.04 -13.06
C THR A 72 -2.89 -8.96 -14.06
N LEU A 73 -2.05 -8.67 -15.04
CA LEU A 73 -2.33 -7.68 -16.09
C LEU A 73 -3.27 -8.26 -17.17
N PRO A 74 -3.89 -7.40 -18.01
CA PRO A 74 -4.80 -7.84 -19.08
C PRO A 74 -4.20 -8.85 -20.08
N ASP A 75 -2.89 -8.84 -20.27
CA ASP A 75 -2.14 -9.76 -21.13
C ASP A 75 -1.77 -11.09 -20.42
N GLY A 76 -2.16 -11.25 -19.15
CA GLY A 76 -1.88 -12.41 -18.33
C GLY A 76 -0.57 -12.34 -17.55
N LEU A 77 0.22 -11.26 -17.67
CA LEU A 77 1.45 -11.11 -16.90
C LEU A 77 1.15 -11.03 -15.40
N LYS A 78 1.79 -11.89 -14.61
CA LYS A 78 1.67 -11.94 -13.15
C LYS A 78 2.90 -11.35 -12.48
N VAL A 79 2.71 -10.33 -11.63
CA VAL A 79 3.79 -9.62 -10.94
C VAL A 79 3.50 -9.51 -9.44
N SER A 80 4.54 -9.63 -8.61
CA SER A 80 4.47 -9.48 -7.15
C SER A 80 5.42 -8.36 -6.68
N GLN A 81 5.50 -8.14 -5.37
CA GLN A 81 6.25 -7.08 -4.65
C GLN A 81 5.46 -5.77 -4.48
N SER A 82 5.03 -5.49 -3.25
CA SER A 82 4.13 -4.37 -2.95
C SER A 82 4.68 -3.02 -3.40
N THR A 83 5.97 -2.73 -3.23
CA THR A 83 6.55 -1.43 -3.66
C THR A 83 6.70 -1.32 -5.18
N ALA A 84 6.96 -2.43 -5.89
CA ALA A 84 6.96 -2.45 -7.35
C ALA A 84 5.55 -2.19 -7.91
N LEU A 85 4.54 -2.85 -7.33
CA LEU A 85 3.14 -2.65 -7.69
C LEU A 85 2.66 -1.23 -7.37
N ALA A 86 3.04 -0.70 -6.19
CA ALA A 86 2.74 0.67 -5.80
C ALA A 86 3.36 1.68 -6.77
N ARG A 87 4.64 1.53 -7.10
CA ARG A 87 5.32 2.38 -8.10
C ARG A 87 4.63 2.35 -9.45
N TRP A 88 4.26 1.17 -9.93
CA TRP A 88 3.54 1.02 -11.19
C TRP A 88 2.16 1.71 -11.14
N ALA A 89 1.35 1.44 -10.11
CA ALA A 89 0.03 2.06 -9.94
C ALA A 89 0.13 3.59 -9.73
N GLY A 90 1.16 4.05 -9.02
CA GLY A 90 1.46 5.47 -8.83
C GLY A 90 1.74 6.18 -10.16
N ARG A 91 2.47 5.53 -11.08
CA ARG A 91 2.68 6.06 -12.44
C ARG A 91 1.40 6.10 -13.27
N GLN A 92 0.48 5.15 -13.08
CA GLN A 92 -0.84 5.19 -13.75
C GLN A 92 -1.75 6.31 -13.21
N SER A 93 -1.51 6.79 -11.99
CA SER A 93 -2.41 7.66 -11.23
C SER A 93 -1.84 9.05 -10.94
N THR A 94 -0.75 9.45 -11.61
CA THR A 94 -0.01 10.71 -11.34
C THR A 94 0.45 10.88 -9.89
N LEU A 95 0.46 9.82 -9.07
CA LEU A 95 0.95 9.81 -7.69
C LEU A 95 2.45 9.49 -7.62
N TYR A 96 3.12 9.30 -8.75
CA TYR A 96 4.55 9.10 -8.82
C TYR A 96 5.17 10.20 -9.70
N PRO A 97 6.16 10.96 -9.20
CA PRO A 97 6.72 12.10 -9.91
C PRO A 97 7.61 11.67 -11.10
N THR A 98 7.74 12.55 -12.08
CA THR A 98 8.65 12.39 -13.23
C THR A 98 10.03 13.00 -12.99
N ASP A 99 10.13 14.00 -12.09
CA ASP A 99 11.42 14.54 -11.68
C ASP A 99 12.27 13.44 -11.02
N PRO A 100 13.50 13.19 -11.50
CA PRO A 100 14.32 12.10 -10.98
C PRO A 100 14.65 12.20 -9.50
N THR A 101 14.80 13.41 -8.95
CA THR A 101 15.14 13.62 -7.55
C THR A 101 13.94 13.37 -6.64
N ALA A 102 12.76 13.87 -7.03
CA ALA A 102 11.51 13.57 -6.36
C ALA A 102 11.18 12.07 -6.42
N ALA A 103 11.43 11.41 -7.56
CA ALA A 103 11.25 9.97 -7.72
C ALA A 103 12.16 9.16 -6.78
N LEU A 104 13.43 9.58 -6.65
CA LEU A 104 14.37 8.98 -5.69
C LEU A 104 13.87 9.10 -4.25
N ILE A 105 13.32 10.26 -3.87
CA ILE A 105 12.75 10.48 -2.53
C ILE A 105 11.54 9.57 -2.29
N VAL A 106 10.64 9.47 -3.28
CA VAL A 106 9.47 8.59 -3.21
C VAL A 106 9.90 7.13 -3.05
N ASP A 107 10.90 6.68 -3.81
CA ASP A 107 11.44 5.33 -3.68
C ASP A 107 12.12 5.09 -2.33
N PHE A 108 12.90 6.05 -1.82
CA PHE A 108 13.48 5.98 -0.48
C PHE A 108 12.41 5.78 0.60
N VAL A 109 11.33 6.57 0.57
CA VAL A 109 10.26 6.46 1.56
C VAL A 109 9.55 5.11 1.46
N MET A 110 9.16 4.69 0.25
CA MET A 110 8.47 3.41 0.03
C MET A 110 9.30 2.22 0.48
N GLU A 111 10.57 2.16 0.09
CA GLU A 111 11.44 1.02 0.45
C GLU A 111 11.75 1.00 1.95
N THR A 112 11.93 2.18 2.57
CA THR A 112 12.12 2.27 4.03
C THR A 112 10.88 1.78 4.79
N ALA A 113 9.68 2.22 4.40
CA ALA A 113 8.42 1.77 4.99
C ALA A 113 8.20 0.25 4.79
N ASN A 114 8.50 -0.25 3.59
CA ASN A 114 8.45 -1.68 3.27
C ASN A 114 9.38 -2.51 4.15
N GLU A 115 10.60 -2.00 4.40
CA GLU A 115 11.62 -2.65 5.20
C GLU A 115 11.29 -2.65 6.70
N ILE A 116 10.56 -1.66 7.22
CA ILE A 116 10.00 -1.69 8.59
C ILE A 116 9.11 -2.92 8.77
N LEU A 117 8.19 -3.16 7.83
CA LEU A 117 7.32 -4.33 7.89
C LEU A 117 8.08 -5.63 7.61
N GLY A 118 9.06 -5.62 6.69
CA GLY A 118 9.83 -6.79 6.31
C GLY A 118 10.82 -7.27 7.37
N LYS A 119 11.41 -6.35 8.14
CA LYS A 119 12.34 -6.64 9.24
C LYS A 119 11.67 -6.73 10.61
N SER A 120 10.34 -6.54 10.69
CA SER A 120 9.60 -6.69 11.94
C SER A 120 9.87 -8.06 12.56
N PRO A 121 10.34 -8.14 13.81
CA PRO A 121 10.51 -9.41 14.50
C PRO A 121 9.20 -10.20 14.61
N THR A 122 9.32 -11.52 14.46
CA THR A 122 8.24 -12.49 14.64
C THR A 122 8.76 -13.65 15.48
N SER A 123 7.94 -14.20 16.37
CA SER A 123 8.20 -15.46 17.07
C SER A 123 6.86 -16.16 17.36
N LYS A 124 6.90 -17.48 17.53
CA LYS A 124 5.77 -18.26 18.05
C LYS A 124 5.62 -18.08 19.57
N ASP A 125 6.70 -17.72 20.25
CA ASP A 125 6.70 -17.37 21.67
C ASP A 125 6.29 -15.89 21.82
N PRO A 126 5.19 -15.59 22.54
CA PRO A 126 4.72 -14.22 22.74
C PRO A 126 5.72 -13.31 23.46
N ASP A 127 6.47 -13.82 24.44
CA ASP A 127 7.39 -13.04 25.26
C ASP A 127 8.68 -12.73 24.48
N GLU A 128 9.19 -13.70 23.71
CA GLU A 128 10.29 -13.45 22.77
C GLU A 128 9.90 -12.42 21.71
N LYS A 129 8.70 -12.56 21.13
CA LYS A 129 8.18 -11.62 20.13
C LYS A 129 8.06 -10.21 20.71
N LYS A 130 7.52 -10.09 21.93
CA LYS A 130 7.38 -8.81 22.64
C LYS A 130 8.74 -8.15 22.85
N LYS A 131 9.67 -8.85 23.50
CA LYS A 131 11.02 -8.32 23.77
C LYS A 131 11.72 -7.87 22.49
N ALA A 132 11.67 -8.68 21.43
CA ALA A 132 12.32 -8.34 20.16
C ALA A 132 11.68 -7.12 19.48
N ARG A 133 10.35 -6.96 19.54
CA ARG A 133 9.67 -5.79 18.96
C ARG A 133 9.86 -4.50 19.77
N GLU A 134 9.94 -4.60 21.09
CA GLU A 134 10.31 -3.47 21.95
C GLU A 134 11.72 -2.98 21.61
N GLU A 135 12.71 -3.87 21.51
CA GLU A 135 14.07 -3.52 21.08
C GLU A 135 14.08 -2.95 19.64
N TYR A 136 13.35 -3.58 18.72
CA TYR A 136 13.26 -3.17 17.33
C TYR A 136 12.75 -1.73 17.15
N SER A 137 11.76 -1.34 17.94
CA SER A 137 11.13 -0.01 17.90
C SER A 137 11.92 1.05 18.67
N GLN A 138 12.55 0.70 19.79
CA GLN A 138 13.28 1.64 20.65
C GLN A 138 14.71 1.95 20.19
N SER A 139 15.41 0.96 19.63
CA SER A 139 16.83 1.11 19.24
C SER A 139 17.21 0.37 17.95
N GLY A 140 16.32 -0.50 17.45
CA GLY A 140 16.52 -1.28 16.24
C GLY A 140 16.26 -0.54 14.94
N PHE A 141 15.88 -1.29 13.91
CA PHE A 141 15.72 -0.72 12.57
C PHE A 141 14.50 0.21 12.47
N MET A 142 13.39 -0.09 13.15
CA MET A 142 12.22 0.78 13.12
C MET A 142 12.52 2.16 13.72
N PHE A 143 13.27 2.22 14.82
CA PHE A 143 13.75 3.51 15.36
C PHE A 143 14.52 4.33 14.32
N ARG A 144 15.52 3.72 13.65
CA ARG A 144 16.35 4.40 12.64
C ARG A 144 15.53 4.83 11.42
N ALA A 145 14.65 3.94 10.95
CA ALA A 145 13.80 4.17 9.79
C ALA A 145 12.80 5.30 10.05
N MET A 146 12.05 5.25 11.17
CA MET A 146 11.10 6.30 11.54
C MET A 146 11.78 7.64 11.75
N SER A 147 12.97 7.67 12.36
CA SER A 147 13.75 8.91 12.51
C SER A 147 14.18 9.51 11.17
N ALA A 148 14.63 8.67 10.22
CA ALA A 148 15.02 9.11 8.89
C ALA A 148 13.82 9.60 8.07
N LEU A 149 12.67 8.93 8.19
CA LEU A 149 11.43 9.34 7.56
C LEU A 149 10.91 10.66 8.16
N GLU A 150 10.87 10.80 9.49
CA GLU A 150 10.50 12.04 10.17
C GLU A 150 11.36 13.23 9.72
N ALA A 151 12.67 13.03 9.58
CA ALA A 151 13.57 14.06 9.07
C ALA A 151 13.31 14.45 7.60
N ARG A 152 12.71 13.56 6.82
CA ARG A 152 12.37 13.82 5.42
C ARG A 152 11.14 14.69 5.27
N TYR A 153 10.15 14.57 6.15
CA TYR A 153 8.93 15.37 6.06
C TYR A 153 9.14 16.79 6.59
N ASP A 154 8.39 17.73 6.02
CA ASP A 154 8.30 19.11 6.51
C ASP A 154 6.89 19.44 7.00
N ASP A 155 6.80 20.44 7.86
CA ASP A 155 5.52 20.86 8.46
C ASP A 155 4.62 21.61 7.47
N ALA A 156 5.16 22.02 6.32
CA ALA A 156 4.45 22.90 5.40
C ALA A 156 3.41 22.15 4.57
N SER A 157 3.77 20.97 4.08
CA SER A 157 2.93 20.23 3.13
C SER A 157 2.29 18.97 3.72
N GLY A 158 2.92 18.36 4.73
CA GLY A 158 2.52 17.04 5.22
C GLY A 158 2.84 15.89 4.25
N PHE A 159 3.53 16.15 3.14
CA PHE A 159 3.84 15.15 2.11
C PHE A 159 5.33 15.13 1.74
N CYS A 160 5.85 13.96 1.35
CA CYS A 160 7.29 13.76 1.15
C CYS A 160 7.90 14.58 0.00
N THR A 161 7.09 15.10 -0.93
CA THR A 161 7.53 15.98 -2.03
C THR A 161 6.66 17.22 -2.19
N GLY A 162 5.98 17.67 -1.13
CA GLY A 162 5.11 18.86 -1.18
C GLY A 162 3.66 18.59 -1.60
N SER A 163 3.37 17.43 -2.18
CA SER A 163 2.03 17.00 -2.60
C SER A 163 1.89 15.49 -2.38
N LEU A 164 0.64 14.99 -2.29
CA LEU A 164 0.39 13.55 -2.13
C LEU A 164 1.07 12.72 -3.23
N THR A 165 1.84 11.73 -2.80
CA THR A 165 2.44 10.71 -3.66
C THR A 165 2.10 9.30 -3.17
N ILE A 166 2.47 8.30 -3.97
CA ILE A 166 2.35 6.90 -3.60
C ILE A 166 3.17 6.55 -2.35
N ALA A 167 4.28 7.26 -2.11
CA ALA A 167 5.10 7.06 -0.91
C ALA A 167 4.34 7.41 0.37
N ASP A 168 3.58 8.50 0.35
CA ASP A 168 2.76 8.94 1.49
C ASP A 168 1.66 7.91 1.79
N LEU A 169 1.02 7.33 0.76
CA LEU A 169 0.03 6.26 0.93
C LEU A 169 0.64 4.97 1.51
N VAL A 170 1.86 4.62 1.09
CA VAL A 170 2.58 3.45 1.64
C VAL A 170 2.94 3.68 3.10
N LEU A 171 3.50 4.85 3.42
CA LEU A 171 3.90 5.19 4.78
C LEU A 171 2.71 5.35 5.73
N TYR A 172 1.60 5.92 5.22
CA TYR A 172 0.33 5.98 5.94
C TYR A 172 -0.06 4.61 6.49
N GLY A 173 0.01 3.55 5.69
CA GLY A 173 -0.34 2.20 6.14
C GLY A 173 0.53 1.70 7.30
N VAL A 174 1.83 2.02 7.31
CA VAL A 174 2.73 1.64 8.42
C VAL A 174 2.40 2.43 9.69
N VAL A 175 2.23 3.75 9.56
CA VAL A 175 1.88 4.61 10.69
C VAL A 175 0.51 4.24 11.26
N ASP A 176 -0.47 3.96 10.41
CA ASP A 176 -1.81 3.56 10.80
C ASP A 176 -1.81 2.23 11.58
N MET A 177 -0.97 1.26 11.17
CA MET A 177 -0.80 0.01 11.93
C MET A 177 -0.31 0.24 13.36
N VAL A 178 0.60 1.20 13.58
CA VAL A 178 1.08 1.54 14.93
C VAL A 178 -0.03 2.23 15.73
N LEU A 179 -0.70 3.23 15.13
CA LEU A 179 -1.75 4.00 15.80
C LEU A 179 -2.97 3.17 16.17
N THR A 180 -3.33 2.18 15.35
CA THR A 180 -4.47 1.28 15.56
C THR A 180 -4.13 0.06 16.42
N GLY A 181 -2.87 -0.11 16.83
CA GLY A 181 -2.41 -1.25 17.63
C GLY A 181 -2.25 -2.56 16.84
N ASN A 182 -2.36 -2.52 15.51
CA ASN A 182 -2.13 -3.67 14.61
C ASN A 182 -0.65 -4.02 14.43
N PHE A 183 0.26 -3.19 14.97
CA PHE A 183 1.67 -3.53 15.15
C PHE A 183 1.90 -3.99 16.60
N ASP A 184 1.58 -5.26 16.93
CA ASP A 184 1.64 -5.75 18.31
C ASP A 184 2.96 -5.39 19.02
N TYR A 185 2.86 -5.06 20.31
CA TYR A 185 3.96 -4.70 21.21
C TYR A 185 4.68 -3.38 20.90
N VAL A 186 4.22 -2.62 19.91
CA VAL A 186 4.60 -1.21 19.72
C VAL A 186 3.36 -0.37 20.04
N PRO A 187 3.34 0.37 21.17
CA PRO A 187 2.14 1.11 21.57
C PRO A 187 1.89 2.31 20.65
N PRO A 188 0.64 2.79 20.50
CA PRO A 188 0.34 3.99 19.71
C PRO A 188 1.16 5.22 20.11
N SER A 189 1.47 5.37 21.41
CA SER A 189 2.32 6.45 21.96
C SER A 189 3.75 6.45 21.42
N TYR A 190 4.19 5.38 20.73
CA TYR A 190 5.43 5.39 19.98
C TYR A 190 5.47 6.53 18.94
N MET A 191 4.32 6.85 18.34
CA MET A 191 4.22 7.90 17.33
C MET A 191 4.34 9.32 17.91
N ASP A 192 4.28 9.50 19.24
CA ASP A 192 4.47 10.80 19.89
C ASP A 192 5.87 11.39 19.64
N GLY A 193 6.84 10.54 19.30
CA GLY A 193 8.20 10.96 18.91
C GLY A 193 8.35 11.40 17.45
N TYR A 194 7.30 11.29 16.63
CA TYR A 194 7.34 11.53 15.18
C TYR A 194 6.18 12.42 14.72
N PRO A 195 6.13 13.70 15.16
CA PRO A 195 5.03 14.60 14.89
C PRO A 195 4.78 14.89 13.40
N LYS A 196 5.81 14.89 12.55
CA LYS A 196 5.63 15.10 11.10
C LYS A 196 5.03 13.87 10.43
N LEU A 197 5.38 12.67 10.88
CA LEU A 197 4.71 11.45 10.42
C LEU A 197 3.24 11.40 10.87
N LEU A 198 2.92 11.92 12.07
CA LEU A 198 1.54 12.11 12.50
C LEU A 198 0.79 13.14 11.62
N ALA A 199 1.44 14.25 11.28
CA ALA A 199 0.88 15.26 10.37
C ALA A 199 0.64 14.68 8.97
N MET A 200 1.57 13.89 8.43
CA MET A 200 1.42 13.15 7.18
C MET A 200 0.24 12.18 7.24
N HIS A 201 0.12 11.40 8.32
CA HIS A 201 -0.98 10.46 8.47
C HIS A 201 -2.33 11.18 8.44
N ALA A 202 -2.46 12.30 9.16
CA ALA A 202 -3.65 13.13 9.15
C ALA A 202 -3.93 13.73 7.75
N ALA A 203 -2.90 14.25 7.09
CA ALA A 203 -3.01 14.83 5.74
C ALA A 203 -3.53 13.77 4.74
N VAL A 204 -2.91 12.59 4.70
CA VAL A 204 -3.34 11.46 3.86
C VAL A 204 -4.78 11.05 4.17
N LYS A 205 -5.14 10.91 5.46
CA LYS A 205 -6.49 10.51 5.87
C LYS A 205 -7.57 11.50 5.41
N SER A 206 -7.22 12.78 5.35
CA SER A 206 -8.11 13.86 4.91
C SER A 206 -8.09 14.14 3.40
N ASP A 207 -7.17 13.52 2.66
CA ASP A 207 -7.02 13.79 1.23
C ASP A 207 -8.27 13.35 0.46
N PRO A 208 -8.79 14.18 -0.47
CA PRO A 208 -10.00 13.86 -1.23
C PRO A 208 -9.95 12.51 -1.94
N LEU A 209 -8.78 12.06 -2.43
CA LEU A 209 -8.63 10.74 -3.03
C LEU A 209 -8.93 9.64 -2.02
N VAL A 210 -8.34 9.74 -0.83
CA VAL A 210 -8.41 8.71 0.21
C VAL A 210 -9.82 8.65 0.79
N VAL A 211 -10.44 9.81 1.01
CA VAL A 211 -11.85 9.91 1.43
C VAL A 211 -12.78 9.27 0.38
N ALA A 212 -12.58 9.57 -0.91
CA ALA A 212 -13.37 8.98 -1.98
C ALA A 212 -13.15 7.47 -2.09
N TYR A 213 -11.91 7.01 -1.91
CA TYR A 213 -11.58 5.59 -1.91
C TYR A 213 -12.33 4.84 -0.80
N PHE A 214 -12.27 5.32 0.45
CA PHE A 214 -12.95 4.68 1.58
C PHE A 214 -14.48 4.76 1.52
N ALA A 215 -15.05 5.67 0.74
CA ALA A 215 -16.49 5.68 0.46
C ALA A 215 -16.92 4.49 -0.42
N GLU A 216 -16.02 3.99 -1.27
CA GLU A 216 -16.29 2.91 -2.23
C GLU A 216 -15.77 1.54 -1.77
N TYR A 217 -14.68 1.53 -0.99
CA TYR A 217 -14.01 0.34 -0.49
C TYR A 217 -13.96 0.36 1.04
N LYS A 218 -14.41 -0.72 1.66
CA LYS A 218 -14.18 -0.96 3.09
C LYS A 218 -12.89 -1.77 3.22
N ASP A 219 -11.87 -1.18 3.85
CA ASP A 219 -10.64 -1.87 4.24
C ASP A 219 -10.61 -2.14 5.75
#